data_AF-A0A4Z0WDS6-F1
#
_entry.id   AF-A0A4Z0WDS6-F1
#
_cell.length_a   1.000
_cell.length_b   1.000
_cell.length_c   1.000
_cell.angle_alpha   90.00
_cell.angle_beta   90.00
_cell.angle_gamma   90.00
#
_symmetry.space_group_name_H-M   'P 1'
#
loop_
_entity.id
_entity.type
_entity.pdbx_description
1 polymer ?
#
loop_
_entity_poly.entity_id
_entity_poly.type
_entity_poly.pdbx_seq_one_letter_code
_entity_poly.pdbx_strand_id
1 'polypeptide(L)'
;MNARLRSEPASEAVFLLRLEACHEQARAAMAGQDWHQLGEVARELDAVAGELNLAMAAGFASEKVDIRLQALIEFLHKALAQARALDTHLRQKEDDLRQERSAAVSHAVYKK
;
A
#
# COMPACT_ATOMS: atom_id res chain seq x y z
N MET A 1 22.60 27.72 24.68
CA MET A 1 21.15 27.45 24.80
C MET A 1 20.76 26.39 23.77
N ASN A 2 20.30 25.23 24.26
CA ASN A 2 19.50 24.17 23.64
C ASN A 2 19.86 23.60 22.25
N ALA A 3 20.79 22.64 22.25
CA ALA A 3 20.84 21.52 21.28
C ALA A 3 19.81 20.42 21.62
N ARG A 4 18.55 20.82 21.91
CA ARG A 4 17.46 19.93 22.35
C ARG A 4 16.33 19.79 21.33
N LEU A 5 16.61 20.05 20.05
CA LEU A 5 15.80 19.55 18.94
C LEU A 5 16.33 18.19 18.46
N ARG A 6 16.78 17.34 19.40
CA ARG A 6 16.84 15.91 19.12
C ARG A 6 15.39 15.48 19.05
N SER A 7 14.88 15.36 17.83
CA SER A 7 13.67 14.62 17.44
C SER A 7 13.12 13.82 18.61
N GLU A 8 12.17 14.40 19.35
CA GLU A 8 11.38 13.59 20.27
C GLU A 8 10.80 12.47 19.40
N PRO A 9 10.95 11.19 19.80
CA PRO A 9 10.23 10.13 19.11
C PRO A 9 8.77 10.57 19.08
N ALA A 10 8.16 10.58 17.88
CA ALA A 10 6.76 10.96 17.73
C ALA A 10 5.98 10.28 18.84
N SER A 11 5.25 11.06 19.65
CA SER A 11 4.56 10.49 20.82
C SER A 11 3.58 9.41 20.36
N GLU A 12 3.18 8.52 21.26
CA GLU A 12 2.27 7.41 20.95
C GLU A 12 1.03 7.85 20.18
N ALA A 13 0.50 9.01 20.58
CA ALA A 13 -0.64 9.63 19.93
C ALA A 13 -0.37 9.99 18.47
N VAL A 14 0.83 10.48 18.14
CA VAL A 14 1.20 10.87 16.77
C VAL A 14 1.33 9.62 15.88
N PHE A 15 1.90 8.54 16.39
CA PHE A 15 1.95 7.26 15.66
C PHE A 15 0.54 6.70 15.41
N LEU A 16 -0.30 6.70 16.43
CA LEU A 16 -1.68 6.22 16.31
C LEU A 16 -2.50 7.06 15.32
N LEU A 17 -2.38 8.39 15.35
CA LEU A 17 -3.07 9.27 14.41
C LEU A 17 -2.63 9.04 12.96
N ARG A 18 -1.31 8.87 12.72
CA ARG A 18 -0.79 8.56 11.37
C ARG A 18 -1.29 7.20 10.87
N LEU A 19 -1.30 6.20 11.76
CA LEU A 19 -1.83 4.87 11.45
C LEU A 19 -3.31 4.89 11.10
N GLU A 20 -4.12 5.61 11.88
CA GLU A 20 -5.54 5.77 11.63
C GLU A 20 -5.82 6.51 10.32
N ALA A 21 -5.06 7.56 10.01
CA ALA A 21 -5.17 8.27 8.74
C ALA A 21 -4.83 7.38 7.54
N CYS A 22 -3.73 6.63 7.62
CA CYS A 22 -3.34 5.66 6.59
C CYS A 22 -4.42 4.59 6.38
N HIS A 23 -5.05 4.12 7.46
CA HIS A 23 -6.14 3.14 7.38
C HIS A 23 -7.37 3.67 6.63
N GLU A 24 -7.82 4.88 6.97
CA GLU A 24 -8.95 5.52 6.29
C GLU A 24 -8.67 5.71 4.79
N GLN A 25 -7.47 6.18 4.45
CA GLN A 25 -7.06 6.36 3.06
C GLN A 25 -7.03 5.05 2.29
N ALA A 26 -6.48 3.98 2.88
CA ALA A 26 -6.48 2.66 2.27
C ALA A 26 -7.92 2.15 2.02
N ARG A 27 -8.80 2.33 3.01
CA ARG A 27 -10.21 1.93 2.90
C ARG A 27 -10.93 2.70 1.80
N ALA A 28 -10.71 4.01 1.70
CA ALA A 28 -11.27 4.85 0.66
C ALA A 28 -10.75 4.46 -0.73
N ALA A 29 -9.44 4.24 -0.87
CA ALA A 29 -8.82 3.79 -2.12
C ALA A 29 -9.36 2.43 -2.57
N MET A 30 -9.54 1.47 -1.65
CA MET A 30 -10.16 0.19 -1.96
C MET A 30 -11.62 0.33 -2.40
N ALA A 31 -12.41 1.16 -1.71
CA ALA A 31 -13.82 1.38 -2.05
C ALA A 31 -13.97 2.07 -3.43
N GLY A 32 -13.07 3.00 -3.74
CA GLY A 32 -13.01 3.70 -5.03
C GLY A 32 -12.31 2.92 -6.15
N GLN A 33 -11.74 1.74 -5.85
CA GLN A 33 -10.88 0.98 -6.77
C GLN A 33 -9.70 1.79 -7.32
N ASP A 34 -9.18 2.73 -6.51
CA ASP A 34 -8.01 3.52 -6.84
C ASP A 34 -6.74 2.77 -6.42
N TRP A 35 -6.29 1.89 -7.31
CA TRP A 35 -5.12 1.04 -7.08
C TRP A 35 -3.81 1.82 -7.01
N HIS A 36 -3.74 3.00 -7.63
CA HIS A 36 -2.56 3.86 -7.57
C HIS A 36 -2.43 4.46 -6.17
N GLN A 37 -3.52 5.03 -5.65
CA GLN A 37 -3.56 5.60 -4.31
C GLN A 37 -3.34 4.53 -3.24
N LEU A 38 -3.85 3.31 -3.44
CA LEU A 38 -3.57 2.19 -2.55
C LEU A 38 -2.07 1.83 -2.51
N GLY A 39 -1.34 1.99 -3.62
CA GLY A 39 0.09 1.80 -3.70
C GLY A 39 0.91 2.90 -3.00
N GLU A 40 0.45 4.15 -3.01
CA GLU A 40 1.04 5.26 -2.24
C GLU A 40 0.85 5.01 -0.73
N VAL A 41 -0.37 4.66 -0.32
CA VAL A 41 -0.70 4.38 1.09
C VAL A 41 0.15 3.21 1.63
N ALA A 42 0.36 2.16 0.82
CA ALA A 42 1.23 1.04 1.21
C ALA A 42 2.68 1.47 1.46
N ARG A 43 3.23 2.42 0.69
CA ARG A 43 4.57 2.96 0.91
C ARG A 43 4.67 3.80 2.18
N GLU A 44 3.65 4.62 2.46
CA GLU A 44 3.60 5.42 3.68
C GLU A 44 3.55 4.54 4.93
N LEU A 45 2.83 3.42 4.88
CA LEU A 45 2.76 2.48 5.99
C LEU A 45 4.03 1.69 6.23
N ASP A 46 4.77 1.34 5.18
CA ASP A 46 6.11 0.74 5.31
C ASP A 46 7.07 1.72 6.03
N ALA A 47 6.99 3.01 5.69
CA ALA A 47 7.75 4.05 6.39
C ALA A 47 7.34 4.18 7.87
N VAL A 48 6.03 4.21 8.17
CA VAL A 48 5.52 4.26 9.56
C VAL A 48 5.91 3.02 10.36
N ALA A 49 5.90 1.83 9.74
CA ALA A 49 6.34 0.59 10.37
C ALA A 49 7.85 0.62 10.69
N GLY A 50 8.67 1.16 9.78
CA GLY A 50 10.11 1.36 10.01
C GLY A 50 10.39 2.34 11.15
N GLU A 51 9.69 3.48 11.17
CA GLU A 51 9.77 4.46 12.26
C GLU A 51 9.34 3.86 13.61
N LEU A 52 8.29 3.04 13.64
CA LEU A 52 7.84 2.38 14.85
C LEU A 52 8.87 1.36 15.35
N ASN A 53 9.44 0.54 14.46
CA ASN A 53 10.45 -0.45 14.84
C ASN A 53 11.68 0.23 15.49
N LEU A 54 12.09 1.38 14.96
CA LEU A 54 13.14 2.22 15.56
C LEU A 54 12.72 2.81 16.92
N ALA A 55 11.48 3.26 17.05
CA ALA A 55 10.95 3.76 18.31
C ALA A 55 10.90 2.65 19.38
N MET A 56 10.43 1.44 19.03
CA MET A 56 10.41 0.27 19.94
C MET A 56 11.81 -0.12 20.38
N ALA A 57 12.77 -0.17 19.45
CA ALA A 57 14.17 -0.44 19.77
C ALA A 57 14.79 0.61 20.72
N ALA A 58 14.24 1.83 20.73
CA ALA A 58 14.62 2.90 21.65
C ALA A 58 13.90 2.86 23.02
N GLY A 59 13.10 1.82 23.31
CA GLY A 59 12.41 1.64 24.59
C GLY A 59 10.95 2.09 24.60
N PHE A 60 10.37 2.35 23.44
CA PHE A 60 8.96 2.70 23.30
C PHE A 60 8.08 1.44 23.38
N ALA A 61 7.49 1.17 24.55
CA ALA A 61 6.67 -0.02 24.78
C ALA A 61 5.19 0.35 24.96
N SER A 62 4.40 0.17 23.90
CA SER A 62 2.93 0.11 24.01
C SER A 62 2.43 -1.12 23.28
N GLU A 63 2.11 -2.17 24.03
CA GLU A 63 1.52 -3.42 23.56
C GLU A 63 0.24 -3.18 22.72
N LYS A 64 -0.47 -2.07 22.99
CA LYS A 64 -1.65 -1.65 22.22
C LYS A 64 -1.31 -1.08 20.85
N VAL A 65 -0.20 -0.36 20.73
CA VAL A 65 0.29 0.15 19.44
C VAL A 65 0.74 -1.01 18.57
N ASP A 66 1.41 -2.00 19.17
CA ASP A 66 1.93 -3.17 18.45
C ASP A 66 0.80 -4.00 17.82
N ILE A 67 -0.24 -4.33 18.58
CA ILE A 67 -1.40 -5.09 18.07
C ILE A 67 -2.14 -4.33 16.96
N ARG A 68 -2.37 -3.02 17.16
CA ARG A 68 -3.08 -2.20 16.16
C ARG A 68 -2.25 -2.02 14.89
N LEU A 69 -0.96 -1.77 15.03
CA LEU A 69 -0.03 -1.66 13.92
C LEU A 69 -0.01 -2.95 13.11
N GLN A 70 0.11 -4.09 13.79
CA GLN A 70 0.20 -5.39 13.12
C GLN A 70 -1.08 -5.72 12.35
N ALA A 71 -2.26 -5.46 12.93
CA ALA A 71 -3.54 -5.61 12.23
C ALA A 71 -3.63 -4.70 10.99
N LEU A 72 -3.09 -3.48 11.08
CA LEU A 72 -3.03 -2.52 9.98
C LEU A 72 -2.11 -3.00 8.85
N ILE A 73 -0.89 -3.40 9.19
CA ILE A 73 0.09 -3.95 8.24
C ILE A 73 -0.50 -5.18 7.53
N GLU A 74 -1.16 -6.07 8.25
CA GLU A 74 -1.82 -7.24 7.64
C GLU A 74 -2.95 -6.85 6.68
N PHE A 75 -3.80 -5.88 7.05
CA PHE A 75 -4.87 -5.38 6.19
C PHE A 75 -4.30 -4.85 4.88
N LEU A 76 -3.22 -4.06 4.96
CA LEU A 76 -2.59 -3.44 3.79
C LEU A 76 -1.87 -4.45 2.92
N HIS A 77 -1.18 -5.43 3.50
CA HIS A 77 -0.58 -6.51 2.74
C HIS A 77 -1.64 -7.29 1.95
N LYS A 78 -2.80 -7.56 2.56
CA LYS A 78 -3.93 -8.19 1.85
C LYS A 78 -4.46 -7.30 0.73
N ALA A 79 -4.63 -6.01 0.99
CA ALA A 79 -5.10 -5.04 -0.01
C ALA A 79 -4.12 -4.90 -1.19
N LEU A 80 -2.83 -4.80 -0.91
CA LEU A 80 -1.77 -4.70 -1.92
C LEU A 80 -1.63 -6.00 -2.73
N ALA A 81 -1.76 -7.17 -2.08
CA ALA A 81 -1.77 -8.44 -2.79
C ALA A 81 -2.97 -8.56 -3.75
N GLN A 82 -4.15 -8.11 -3.33
CA GLN A 82 -5.34 -8.06 -4.18
C GLN A 82 -5.15 -7.09 -5.35
N ALA A 83 -4.58 -5.91 -5.12
CA ALA A 83 -4.27 -4.94 -6.16
C ALA A 83 -3.29 -5.50 -7.20
N ARG A 84 -2.23 -6.20 -6.76
CA ARG A 84 -1.26 -6.86 -7.66
C ARG A 84 -1.90 -7.98 -8.48
N ALA A 85 -2.79 -8.77 -7.87
CA ALA A 85 -3.53 -9.81 -8.57
C ALA A 85 -4.43 -9.21 -9.67
N LEU A 86 -5.12 -8.10 -9.37
CA LEU A 86 -5.95 -7.38 -10.34
C LEU A 86 -5.13 -6.77 -11.48
N ASP A 87 -3.98 -6.13 -11.18
CA ASP A 87 -3.07 -5.60 -12.21
C ASP A 87 -2.56 -6.70 -13.15
N THR A 88 -2.19 -7.86 -12.59
CA THR A 88 -1.76 -9.03 -13.36
C THR A 88 -2.88 -9.53 -14.28
N HIS A 89 -4.11 -9.63 -13.76
CA HIS A 89 -5.26 -10.03 -14.56
C HIS A 89 -5.61 -9.03 -15.67
N LEU A 90 -5.48 -7.72 -15.42
CA LEU A 90 -5.73 -6.69 -16.42
C LEU A 90 -4.71 -6.74 -17.54
N ARG A 91 -3.42 -6.87 -17.22
CA ARG A 91 -2.35 -7.03 -18.21
C ARG A 91 -2.55 -8.27 -19.07
N GLN A 92 -2.91 -9.40 -18.45
CA GLN A 92 -3.19 -10.63 -19.17
C GLN A 92 -4.33 -10.43 -20.19
N LYS A 93 -5.44 -9.79 -19.79
CA LYS A 93 -6.53 -9.48 -20.72
C LYS A 93 -6.13 -8.53 -21.84
N GLU A 94 -5.27 -7.55 -21.55
CA GLU A 94 -4.76 -6.63 -22.57
C GLU A 94 -3.90 -7.35 -23.62
N ASP A 95 -3.05 -8.27 -23.17
CA ASP A 95 -2.21 -9.08 -24.05
C ASP A 95 -3.06 -10.05 -24.89
N ASP A 96 -4.07 -10.70 -24.29
CA ASP A 96 -5.02 -11.55 -25.00
C ASP A 96 -5.77 -10.76 -26.09
N LEU A 97 -6.27 -9.55 -25.77
CA LEU A 97 -6.93 -8.67 -26.74
C LEU A 97 -5.99 -8.21 -27.86
N ARG A 98 -4.72 -7.93 -27.55
CA ARG A 98 -3.70 -7.61 -28.56
C ARG A 98 -3.44 -8.80 -29.48
N GLN A 99 -3.38 -10.01 -28.92
CA GLN A 99 -3.16 -11.24 -29.68
C GLN A 99 -4.34 -11.56 -30.60
N GLU A 100 -5.58 -11.45 -30.10
CA GLU A 100 -6.80 -11.58 -30.91
C GLU A 100 -6.84 -10.55 -32.04
N ARG A 101 -6.54 -9.28 -31.74
CA ARG A 101 -6.48 -8.22 -32.75
C ARG A 101 -5.41 -8.50 -33.81
N SER A 102 -4.23 -8.98 -33.42
CA SER A 102 -3.15 -9.38 -34.34
C SER A 102 -3.57 -10.53 -35.25
N ALA A 103 -4.22 -11.55 -34.69
CA ALA A 103 -4.74 -12.70 -35.43
C ALA A 103 -5.84 -12.28 -36.42
N ALA A 104 -6.77 -11.41 -36.00
CA ALA A 104 -7.84 -10.89 -36.85
C ALA A 104 -7.32 -10.06 -38.02
N VAL A 105 -6.32 -9.20 -37.78
CA VAL A 105 -5.66 -8.40 -38.85
C VAL A 105 -4.91 -9.31 -39.82
N SER A 106 -4.17 -10.30 -39.32
CA SER A 106 -3.45 -11.25 -40.17
C SER A 106 -4.42 -12.05 -41.05
N HIS A 107 -5.54 -12.52 -40.50
CA HIS A 107 -6.56 -13.25 -41.25
C HIS A 107 -7.27 -12.38 -42.29
N ALA A 108 -7.41 -11.07 -42.05
CA ALA A 108 -7.98 -10.12 -43.01
C ALA A 108 -7.04 -9.79 -44.18
N VAL A 109 -5.72 -9.85 -43.96
CA VAL A 109 -4.70 -9.59 -45.01
C VAL A 109 -4.52 -10.81 -45.94
N TYR A 110 -4.64 -12.04 -45.43
CA TYR A 110 -4.47 -13.28 -46.21
C TYR A 110 -5.73 -13.77 -46.94
N LYS A 111 -6.86 -13.05 -46.84
CA LYS A 111 -8.13 -13.36 -47.54
C LYS A 111 -8.45 -12.44 -48.73
N LYS A 112 -7.52 -11.58 -49.14
CA LYS A 112 -7.55 -10.88 -50.43
C LYS A 112 -6.76 -11.67 -51.47
#